data_AF-A0A941JTF0-F1
#
_entry.id   AF-A0A941JTF0-F1
#
_cell.length_a   1.000
_cell.length_b   1.000
_cell.length_c   1.000
_cell.angle_alpha   90.00
_cell.angle_beta   90.00
_cell.angle_gamma   90.00
#
_symmetry.space_group_name_H-M   'P 1'
#
loop_
_entity.id
_entity.type
_entity.pdbx_description
1 polymer ?
#
loop_
_entity_poly.entity_id
_entity_poly.type
_entity_poly.pdbx_seq_one_letter_code
_entity_poly.pdbx_strand_id
1 'polypeptide(L)'
;MRFLIALYNSLNAQSTKILDLSDILRAALVLSVSALDYYIHEVVTRGMLEIYQGNRPEPNPSANTSKSAFSRFQISLDSARQDRIKAINIASWLENEIQEVQGYEFIQQFHTISSLSPIIANCILDMSAKP
;
A
#
# COMPACT_ATOMS: atom_id res chain seq x y z
N MET A 1 -16.98 7.54 19.00
CA MET A 1 -18.06 8.49 18.59
C MET A 1 -19.42 8.17 19.12
N ARG A 2 -20.06 7.15 18.57
CA ARG A 2 -21.45 6.80 18.88
C ARG A 2 -21.69 6.61 20.37
N PHE A 3 -20.73 5.96 21.05
CA PHE A 3 -20.77 5.75 22.50
C PHE A 3 -20.73 7.06 23.31
N LEU A 4 -19.87 8.02 22.95
CA LEU A 4 -19.73 9.28 23.68
C LEU A 4 -20.93 10.21 23.50
N ILE A 5 -21.53 10.19 22.30
CA ILE A 5 -22.78 10.91 22.01
C ILE A 5 -23.97 10.27 22.73
N ALA A 6 -24.03 8.94 22.77
CA ALA A 6 -25.06 8.23 23.54
C ALA A 6 -24.94 8.50 25.04
N LEU A 7 -23.70 8.56 25.56
CA LEU A 7 -23.41 8.93 26.94
C LEU A 7 -23.89 10.36 27.24
N TYR A 8 -23.56 11.33 26.39
CA TYR A 8 -24.06 12.71 26.49
C TYR A 8 -25.59 12.75 26.58
N ASN A 9 -26.30 12.04 25.69
CA ASN A 9 -27.77 12.00 25.70
C ASN A 9 -28.33 11.38 26.99
N SER A 10 -27.71 10.29 27.47
CA SER A 10 -28.13 9.63 28.71
C SER A 10 -27.87 10.47 29.96
N LEU A 11 -26.77 11.24 29.98
CA LEU A 11 -26.41 12.15 31.08
C LEU A 11 -27.27 13.41 31.05
N ASN A 12 -27.52 13.98 29.87
CA ASN A 12 -28.40 15.13 29.72
C ASN A 12 -29.84 14.82 30.13
N ALA A 13 -30.31 13.58 29.92
CA ALA A 13 -31.62 13.12 30.38
C ALA A 13 -31.71 12.94 31.92
N GLN A 14 -30.58 12.75 32.61
CA GLN A 14 -30.52 12.46 34.04
C GLN A 14 -29.94 13.61 34.89
N SER A 15 -29.38 14.64 34.26
CA SER A 15 -28.66 15.73 34.94
C SER A 15 -29.50 16.99 35.05
N THR A 16 -29.57 17.56 36.26
CA THR A 16 -30.02 18.93 36.49
C THR A 16 -28.94 19.91 36.00
N LYS A 17 -29.39 21.08 35.50
CA LYS A 17 -28.69 22.15 34.73
C LYS A 17 -27.33 22.70 35.27
N ILE A 18 -26.72 22.06 36.26
CA ILE A 18 -25.48 22.47 36.93
C ILE A 18 -24.23 21.88 36.25
N LEU A 19 -24.34 20.73 35.57
CA LEU A 19 -23.19 20.07 34.95
C LEU A 19 -22.97 20.58 33.52
N ASP A 20 -21.81 21.18 33.23
CA ASP A 20 -21.43 21.57 31.87
C ASP A 20 -20.95 20.36 31.07
N LEU A 21 -21.87 19.78 30.28
CA LEU A 21 -21.60 18.62 29.41
C LEU A 21 -20.92 19.02 28.09
N SER A 22 -20.60 20.30 27.89
CA SER A 22 -19.98 20.81 26.66
C SER A 22 -18.62 20.16 26.39
N ASP A 23 -17.87 19.81 27.42
CA ASP A 23 -16.55 19.17 27.28
C ASP A 23 -16.63 17.76 26.70
N ILE A 24 -17.71 17.02 26.96
CA ILE A 24 -17.95 15.70 26.36
C ILE A 24 -18.19 15.84 24.85
N LEU A 25 -18.95 16.87 24.45
CA LEU A 25 -19.22 17.16 23.05
C LEU A 25 -17.95 17.64 22.33
N ARG A 26 -17.14 18.48 22.98
CA ARG A 26 -15.80 18.90 22.49
C ARG A 26 -14.88 17.69 22.31
N ALA A 27 -14.85 16.76 23.27
CA ALA A 27 -14.06 15.54 23.17
C ALA A 27 -14.51 14.64 22.01
N ALA A 28 -15.83 14.52 21.77
CA ALA A 28 -16.37 13.79 20.63
C ALA A 28 -15.95 14.41 19.28
N LEU A 29 -15.92 15.74 19.20
CA LEU A 29 -15.45 16.46 18.01
C LEU A 29 -13.95 16.23 17.78
N VAL A 30 -13.11 16.40 18.80
CA VAL A 30 -11.65 16.21 18.69
C VAL A 30 -11.30 14.80 18.24
N LEU A 31 -11.96 13.80 18.82
CA LEU A 31 -11.76 12.41 18.40
C LEU A 31 -12.18 12.21 16.92
N SER A 32 -13.13 13.00 16.40
CA SER A 32 -13.67 12.84 15.05
C SER A 32 -12.72 13.41 14.03
N VAL A 33 -12.19 14.58 14.35
CA VAL A 33 -11.12 15.21 13.57
C VAL A 33 -9.88 14.32 13.56
N SER A 34 -9.50 13.72 14.70
CA SER A 34 -8.36 12.80 14.76
C SER A 34 -8.58 11.52 13.95
N ALA A 35 -9.77 10.92 14.02
CA ALA A 35 -10.08 9.74 13.21
C ALA A 35 -10.10 10.06 11.70
N LEU A 36 -10.57 11.25 11.33
CA LEU A 36 -10.57 11.72 9.95
C LEU A 36 -9.14 11.98 9.44
N ASP A 37 -8.30 12.62 10.25
CA ASP A 37 -6.90 12.86 9.93
C ASP A 37 -6.15 11.54 9.69
N TYR A 38 -6.36 10.56 10.56
CA TYR A 38 -5.82 9.22 10.40
C TYR A 38 -6.32 8.54 9.11
N TYR A 39 -7.62 8.65 8.81
CA TYR A 39 -8.18 8.10 7.58
C TYR A 39 -7.53 8.72 6.33
N ILE A 40 -7.37 10.05 6.31
CA ILE A 40 -6.70 10.74 5.20
C ILE A 40 -5.26 10.25 5.05
N HIS A 41 -4.54 10.09 6.17
CA HIS A 41 -3.19 9.55 6.17
C HIS A 41 -3.12 8.17 5.50
N GLU A 42 -3.99 7.24 5.90
CA GLU A 42 -4.03 5.88 5.33
C GLU A 42 -4.40 5.87 3.84
N VAL A 43 -5.34 6.71 3.41
CA VAL A 43 -5.72 6.84 1.99
C VAL A 43 -4.55 7.34 1.16
N VAL A 44 -3.80 8.34 1.66
CA VAL A 44 -2.61 8.85 0.97
C VAL A 44 -1.53 7.78 0.91
N THR A 45 -1.26 7.06 1.99
CA THR A 45 -0.30 5.97 2.04
C THR A 45 -0.64 4.87 1.02
N ARG A 46 -1.91 4.48 0.93
CA ARG A 46 -2.35 3.51 -0.08
C ARG A 46 -2.16 4.04 -1.51
N GLY A 47 -2.48 5.31 -1.76
CA GLY A 47 -2.27 5.93 -3.07
C GLY A 47 -0.78 5.98 -3.45
N MET A 48 0.11 6.23 -2.49
CA MET A 48 1.56 6.18 -2.70
C MET A 48 2.04 4.78 -3.06
N LEU A 49 1.53 3.74 -2.40
CA LEU A 49 1.85 2.34 -2.72
C LEU A 49 1.33 1.93 -4.11
N GLU A 50 0.14 2.37 -4.49
CA GLU A 50 -0.43 2.08 -5.83
C GLU A 50 0.40 2.72 -6.95
N ILE A 51 0.92 3.93 -6.74
CA ILE A 51 1.84 4.59 -7.66
C ILE A 51 3.16 3.82 -7.74
N TYR A 52 3.70 3.40 -6.60
CA TYR A 52 4.94 2.61 -6.55
C TYR A 52 4.82 1.27 -7.31
N GLN A 53 3.67 0.59 -7.21
CA GLN A 53 3.39 -0.64 -7.94
C GLN A 53 3.12 -0.43 -9.43
N GLY A 54 3.03 0.82 -9.90
CA GLY A 54 2.71 1.15 -11.30
C GLY A 54 1.22 1.03 -11.65
N ASN A 55 0.34 0.77 -10.68
CA ASN A 55 -1.11 0.65 -10.89
C ASN A 55 -1.81 2.00 -11.09
N ARG A 56 -1.14 3.11 -10.74
CA ARG A 56 -1.65 4.47 -10.89
C ARG A 56 -0.55 5.39 -11.44
N PRO A 57 -0.83 6.19 -12.49
CA PRO A 57 0.14 7.16 -12.98
C PRO A 57 0.40 8.26 -11.93
N GLU A 58 1.64 8.76 -11.90
CA GLU A 58 2.02 9.83 -10.98
C GLU A 58 1.13 11.07 -11.19
N PRO A 59 0.73 11.76 -10.10
CA PRO A 59 0.00 13.02 -10.20
C PRO A 59 0.81 14.04 -11.00
N ASN A 60 0.14 14.71 -11.95
CA ASN A 60 0.78 15.71 -12.79
C ASN A 60 1.39 16.83 -11.92
N PRO A 61 2.59 17.34 -12.25
CA PRO A 61 3.23 18.36 -11.45
C PRO A 61 2.35 19.61 -11.34
N SER A 62 2.31 20.22 -10.16
CA SER A 62 1.64 21.52 -9.97
C SER A 62 2.28 22.56 -10.89
N ALA A 63 1.51 23.52 -11.39
CA ALA A 63 1.97 24.55 -12.34
C ALA A 63 3.25 25.30 -11.88
N ASN A 64 3.56 25.26 -10.59
CA ASN A 64 4.70 25.94 -9.98
C ASN A 64 5.90 25.00 -9.67
N THR A 65 5.87 23.72 -10.03
CA THR A 65 6.95 22.77 -9.66
C THR A 65 7.11 21.68 -10.71
N SER A 66 8.34 21.44 -11.18
CA SER A 66 8.66 20.44 -12.22
C SER A 66 8.66 18.98 -11.73
N LYS A 67 8.47 18.75 -10.43
CA LYS A 67 8.51 17.42 -9.80
C LYS A 67 7.16 17.08 -9.17
N SER A 68 6.71 15.83 -9.38
CA SER A 68 5.51 15.29 -8.74
C SER A 68 5.68 15.25 -7.22
N ALA A 69 4.56 15.30 -6.48
CA ALA A 69 4.61 15.14 -5.02
C ALA A 69 5.21 13.79 -4.62
N PHE A 70 4.97 12.74 -5.41
CA PHE A 70 5.54 11.40 -5.24
C PHE A 70 7.08 11.43 -5.28
N SER A 71 7.65 12.08 -6.28
CA SER A 71 9.12 12.22 -6.43
C SER A 71 9.82 12.99 -5.29
N ARG A 72 9.07 13.69 -4.44
CA ARG A 72 9.63 14.45 -3.30
C ARG A 72 9.65 13.65 -2.01
N PHE A 73 9.01 12.48 -1.96
CA PHE A 73 9.02 11.64 -0.77
C PHE A 73 10.42 11.07 -0.55
N GLN A 74 10.97 11.35 0.63
CA GLN A 74 12.26 10.82 1.05
C GLN A 74 12.00 9.50 1.76
N ILE A 75 12.46 8.39 1.17
CA ILE A 75 12.44 7.07 1.79
C ILE A 75 13.83 6.69 2.30
N SER A 76 13.89 5.85 3.33
CA SER A 76 15.15 5.32 3.83
C SER A 76 15.85 4.50 2.75
N LEU A 77 17.15 4.70 2.59
CA LEU A 77 17.97 3.92 1.66
C LEU A 77 18.01 2.44 2.05
N ASP A 78 17.86 2.10 3.33
CA ASP A 78 17.78 0.70 3.74
C ASP A 78 16.49 0.04 3.23
N SER A 79 15.34 0.73 3.29
CA SER A 79 14.10 0.21 2.69
C SER A 79 14.20 0.04 1.18
N ALA A 80 14.81 0.98 0.46
CA ALA A 80 15.05 0.87 -0.98
C ALA A 80 16.01 -0.28 -1.32
N ARG A 81 17.01 -0.53 -0.47
CA ARG A 81 17.94 -1.66 -0.61
C ARG A 81 17.25 -3.00 -0.44
N GLN A 82 16.34 -3.13 0.53
CA GLN A 82 15.57 -4.36 0.77
C GLN A 82 14.67 -4.71 -0.43
N ASP A 83 14.01 -3.71 -1.03
CA ASP A 83 13.20 -3.93 -2.23
C ASP A 83 14.05 -4.36 -3.43
N ARG A 84 15.21 -3.74 -3.62
CA ARG A 84 16.18 -4.18 -4.63
C ARG A 84 16.64 -5.62 -4.40
N ILE A 85 16.92 -6.01 -3.16
CA ILE A 85 17.34 -7.37 -2.82
C ILE A 85 16.21 -8.37 -3.13
N LYS A 86 14.96 -8.06 -2.79
CA LYS A 86 13.80 -8.90 -3.14
C LYS A 86 13.64 -9.06 -4.65
N ALA A 87 13.73 -7.97 -5.41
CA ALA A 87 13.63 -8.00 -6.88
C ALA A 87 14.78 -8.81 -7.52
N ILE A 88 16.01 -8.63 -7.05
CA ILE A 88 17.17 -9.43 -7.50
C ILE A 88 16.97 -10.90 -7.14
N ASN A 89 16.46 -11.20 -5.94
CA ASN A 89 16.21 -12.57 -5.52
C ASN A 89 15.18 -13.27 -6.41
N ILE A 90 14.07 -12.59 -6.75
CA ILE A 90 13.06 -13.09 -7.68
C ILE A 90 13.66 -13.36 -9.07
N ALA A 91 14.48 -12.44 -9.60
CA ALA A 91 15.12 -12.63 -10.89
C ALA A 91 16.12 -13.79 -10.87
N SER A 92 16.98 -13.86 -9.86
CA SER A 92 17.96 -14.95 -9.71
C SER A 92 17.32 -16.32 -9.45
N TRP A 93 16.20 -16.35 -8.71
CA TRP A 93 15.44 -17.56 -8.51
C TRP A 93 14.80 -18.02 -9.83
N LEU A 94 14.13 -17.11 -10.55
CA LEU A 94 13.51 -17.44 -11.83
C LEU A 94 14.56 -17.93 -12.85
N GLU A 95 15.73 -17.31 -12.87
CA GLU A 95 16.84 -17.71 -13.74
C GLU A 95 17.37 -19.11 -13.38
N ASN A 96 17.54 -19.41 -12.09
CA ASN A 96 17.90 -20.76 -11.63
C ASN A 96 16.83 -21.80 -11.96
N GLU A 97 15.55 -21.47 -11.75
CA GLU A 97 14.42 -22.37 -12.04
C GLU A 97 14.34 -22.67 -13.54
N ILE A 98 14.51 -21.66 -14.39
CA ILE A 98 14.58 -21.83 -15.85
C ILE A 98 15.79 -22.69 -16.23
N GLN A 99 16.94 -22.51 -15.58
CA GLN A 99 18.12 -23.35 -15.82
C GLN A 99 17.89 -24.80 -15.41
N GLU A 100 17.23 -25.07 -14.29
CA GLU A 100 16.93 -26.44 -13.84
C GLU A 100 15.89 -27.13 -14.72
N VAL A 101 14.85 -26.42 -15.17
CA VAL A 101 13.75 -26.99 -15.94
C VAL A 101 14.06 -27.10 -17.44
N GLN A 102 14.75 -26.10 -18.02
CA GLN A 102 14.95 -25.97 -19.47
C GLN A 102 16.42 -26.14 -19.91
N GLY A 103 17.37 -26.15 -18.98
CA GLY A 103 18.80 -26.20 -19.27
C GLY A 103 19.38 -24.86 -19.78
N TYR A 104 20.71 -24.77 -19.79
CA TYR A 104 21.45 -23.55 -20.15
C TYR A 104 21.23 -23.05 -21.60
N GLU A 105 20.88 -23.94 -22.52
CA GLU A 105 20.64 -23.63 -23.94
C GLU A 105 19.44 -22.69 -24.12
N PHE A 106 18.44 -22.77 -23.25
CA PHE A 106 17.22 -21.98 -23.34
C PHE A 106 17.47 -20.48 -23.18
N ILE A 107 18.40 -20.09 -22.31
CA ILE A 107 18.73 -18.68 -22.02
C ILE A 107 19.52 -18.04 -23.17
N GLN A 108 20.24 -18.83 -23.98
CA GLN A 108 21.03 -18.32 -25.11
C GLN A 108 20.19 -18.07 -26.37
N GLN A 109 18.98 -18.62 -26.44
CA GLN A 109 18.14 -18.56 -27.63
C GLN A 109 17.09 -17.44 -27.50
N PHE A 110 16.87 -16.69 -28.58
CA PHE A 110 15.79 -15.71 -28.66
C PHE A 110 14.45 -16.41 -28.86
N HIS A 111 13.58 -16.36 -27.85
CA HIS A 111 12.23 -16.91 -27.92
C HIS A 111 11.20 -15.81 -28.16
N THR A 112 10.14 -16.15 -28.90
CA THR A 112 9.02 -15.22 -29.14
C THR A 112 8.06 -15.27 -27.94
N ILE A 113 7.54 -14.13 -27.48
CA ILE A 113 6.68 -14.04 -26.27
C ILE A 113 5.49 -15.03 -26.31
N SER A 114 4.96 -15.33 -27.49
CA SER A 114 3.87 -16.30 -27.69
C SER A 114 4.24 -17.74 -27.28
N SER A 115 5.48 -18.18 -27.51
CA SER A 115 5.94 -19.52 -27.11
C SER A 115 6.26 -19.61 -25.62
N LEU A 116 6.53 -18.49 -24.96
CA LEU A 116 6.86 -18.41 -23.53
C LEU A 116 5.62 -18.32 -22.63
N SER A 117 4.50 -17.80 -23.14
CA SER A 117 3.27 -17.60 -22.37
C SER A 117 2.71 -18.87 -21.69
N PRO A 118 2.55 -20.03 -22.38
CA PRO A 118 2.06 -21.24 -21.72
C PRO A 118 3.07 -21.82 -20.71
N ILE A 119 4.36 -21.55 -20.90
CA ILE A 119 5.44 -22.07 -20.05
C ILE A 119 5.49 -21.31 -18.72
N ILE A 120 5.45 -19.97 -18.78
CA ILE A 120 5.39 -19.12 -17.58
C ILE A 120 4.12 -19.42 -16.77
N ALA A 121 2.99 -19.67 -17.45
CA ALA A 121 1.74 -20.05 -16.80
C ALA A 121 1.88 -21.37 -16.01
N ASN A 122 2.55 -22.39 -16.58
CA ASN A 122 2.79 -23.64 -15.87
C ASN A 122 3.76 -23.49 -14.70
N CYS A 123 4.83 -22.71 -14.82
CA CYS A 123 5.74 -22.44 -13.69
C CYS A 123 5.03 -21.76 -12.52
N ILE A 124 4.12 -20.83 -12.79
CA ILE A 124 3.33 -20.16 -11.75
C ILE A 124 2.31 -21.14 -11.10
N LEU A 125 1.77 -22.09 -11.86
CA LEU A 125 0.87 -23.12 -11.33
C LEU A 125 1.61 -24.11 -10.42
N ASP A 126 2.85 -24.49 -10.75
CA ASP A 126 3.69 -25.35 -9.89
C ASP A 126 4.04 -24.68 -8.55
N MET A 127 4.18 -23.34 -8.51
CA MET A 127 4.33 -22.60 -7.25
C MET A 127 3.12 -22.72 -6.31
N SER A 128 1.92 -22.99 -6.85
CA SER A 128 0.70 -23.16 -6.03
C SER A 128 0.48 -24.59 -5.54
N ALA A 129 1.24 -25.56 -6.07
CA ALA A 129 1.07 -26.98 -5.82
C ALA A 129 2.09 -27.57 -4.82
N LYS A 130 3.16 -26.83 -4.50
CA LYS A 130 4.19 -27.27 -3.54
C LYS A 130 3.92 -26.63 -2.17
N PRO A 131 3.66 -27.43 -1.09
CA PRO A 131 3.43 -26.90 0.25
C PRO A 131 4.68 -26.27 0.88
#